data_AF-A0A3N1XTJ1-F1
#
_entry.id   AF-A0A3N1XTJ1-F1
#
_cell.length_a   1.000
_cell.length_b   1.000
_cell.length_c   1.000
_cell.angle_alpha   90.00
_cell.angle_beta   90.00
_cell.angle_gamma   90.00
#
_symmetry.space_group_name_H-M   'P 1'
#
loop_
_entity.id
_entity.type
_entity.pdbx_description
1 polymer ?
#
loop_
_entity_poly.entity_id
_entity_poly.type
_entity_poly.pdbx_seq_one_letter_code
_entity_poly.pdbx_strand_id
1 'polypeptide(L)' 'MSLAEFFHMGGYAFYVWTSYALAALVLAANVVSILRRERRVREQLARRARRRRS' A
#
# COMPACT_ATOMS: atom_id res chain seq x y z
N MET A 1 0.99 -33.30 -6.37
CA MET A 1 0.65 -32.08 -5.61
C MET A 1 0.73 -30.91 -6.56
N SER A 2 -0.37 -30.64 -7.26
CA SER A 2 -0.43 -29.53 -8.23
C SER A 2 -0.70 -28.21 -7.50
N LEU A 3 -0.30 -27.07 -8.07
CA LEU A 3 -0.72 -25.75 -7.56
C LEU A 3 -2.24 -25.68 -7.42
N ALA A 4 -2.98 -26.26 -8.37
CA ALA A 4 -4.44 -26.28 -8.36
C ALA A 4 -5.03 -26.96 -7.11
N GLU A 5 -4.45 -28.07 -6.63
CA GLU A 5 -4.85 -28.70 -5.36
C GLU A 5 -4.57 -27.82 -4.15
N PHE A 6 -3.49 -27.04 -4.17
CA PHE A 6 -3.14 -26.10 -3.09
C PHE A 6 -4.14 -24.94 -2.98
N PHE A 7 -4.65 -24.47 -4.12
CA PHE A 7 -5.74 -23.48 -4.18
C PHE A 7 -7.11 -24.10 -3.88
N HIS A 8 -7.31 -25.39 -4.17
CA HIS A 8 -8.56 -26.13 -3.95
C HIS A 8 -8.49 -27.06 -2.72
N MET A 9 -7.77 -26.67 -1.67
CA MET A 9 -7.84 -27.36 -0.36
C MET A 9 -9.15 -27.02 0.37
N GLY A 10 -10.28 -27.52 -0.14
CA GLY A 10 -11.57 -27.66 0.55
C GLY A 10 -11.89 -26.60 1.64
N GLY A 11 -11.89 -25.32 1.28
CA GLY A 11 -12.27 -24.21 2.19
C GLY A 11 -11.12 -23.50 2.93
N TYR A 12 -9.96 -24.12 3.13
CA TYR A 12 -8.83 -23.51 3.87
C TYR A 12 -8.08 -22.45 3.07
N ALA A 13 -7.98 -22.62 1.75
CA ALA A 13 -7.29 -21.69 0.87
C ALA A 13 -7.88 -20.28 0.96
N PHE A 14 -9.21 -20.15 1.11
CA PHE A 14 -9.88 -18.85 1.25
C PHE A 14 -9.35 -18.06 2.44
N TYR A 15 -9.26 -18.68 3.62
CA TYR A 15 -8.77 -18.04 4.86
C TYR A 15 -7.32 -17.55 4.73
N VAL A 16 -6.48 -18.35 4.07
CA VAL A 16 -5.06 -18.03 3.84
C VAL A 16 -4.94 -16.83 2.90
N TRP A 17 -5.63 -16.87 1.76
CA TRP A 17 -5.61 -15.79 0.78
C TRP A 17 -6.22 -14.50 1.31
N THR A 18 -7.31 -14.55 2.10
CA THR A 18 -7.88 -13.35 2.73
C THR A 18 -6.93 -12.72 3.75
N SER A 19 -6.19 -13.53 4.51
CA SER A 19 -5.20 -13.04 5.48
C SER A 19 -4.04 -12.33 4.77
N TYR A 20 -3.53 -12.92 3.67
CA TYR A 20 -2.52 -12.28 2.84
C TYR A 20 -3.03 -11.02 2.15
N ALA A 21 -4.28 -11.03 1.65
CA ALA A 21 -4.89 -9.85 1.04
C ALA A 21 -5.04 -8.71 2.05
N LEU A 22 -5.43 -8.99 3.29
CA LEU A 22 -5.52 -8.00 4.35
C LEU A 22 -4.14 -7.43 4.70
N ALA A 23 -3.12 -8.28 4.83
CA ALA A 23 -1.75 -7.84 5.06
C ALA A 23 -1.25 -6.95 3.92
N ALA A 24 -1.47 -7.37 2.66
CA ALA A 24 -1.11 -6.60 1.47
C ALA A 24 -1.85 -5.25 1.43
N LEU A 25 -3.13 -5.20 1.83
CA LEU A 25 -3.92 -3.98 1.92
C LEU A 25 -3.31 -3.00 2.93
N VAL A 26 -2.93 -3.47 4.12
CA VAL A 26 -2.31 -2.64 5.16
C VAL A 26 -0.96 -2.10 4.70
N LEU A 27 -0.12 -2.95 4.09
CA LEU A 27 1.15 -2.55 3.49
C LEU A 27 0.95 -1.49 2.39
N ALA A 28 0.03 -1.72 1.47
CA ALA A 28 -0.29 -0.78 0.40
C ALA A 28 -0.78 0.56 0.96
N ALA A 29 -1.66 0.55 1.97
CA ALA A 29 -2.14 1.76 2.63
C ALA A 29 -0.99 2.54 3.30
N ASN A 30 -0.03 1.84 3.90
CA ASN A 30 1.15 2.46 4.50
C ASN A 30 2.02 3.16 3.45
N VAL A 31 2.32 2.46 2.34
CA VAL A 31 3.09 3.01 1.21
C VAL A 31 2.38 4.23 0.61
N VAL A 32 1.08 4.11 0.35
CA VAL A 32 0.27 5.22 -0.19
C VAL A 32 0.27 6.42 0.76
N SER A 33 0.23 6.19 2.08
CA SER A 33 0.29 7.26 3.08
C SER A 33 1.62 8.03 3.01
N ILE A 34 2.74 7.32 2.91
CA ILE A 34 4.08 7.92 2.76
C ILE A 34 4.17 8.74 1.48
N LEU A 35 3.74 8.17 0.34
CA LEU A 35 3.76 8.87 -0.95
C LEU A 35 2.90 10.14 -0.95
N ARG A 36 1.72 10.10 -0.30
CA ARG A 36 0.85 11.29 -0.15
C ARG A 36 1.45 12.33 0.77
N ARG A 37 2.19 11.93 1.80
CA ARG A 37 2.88 12.84 2.72
C ARG A 37 4.07 13.53 2.03
N GLU A 38 4.89 12.77 1.31
CA GLU A 38 5.98 13.26 0.48
C GLU A 38 5.50 14.37 -0.49
N ARG A 39 4.43 14.11 -1.25
CA ARG A 39 3.87 15.09 -2.20
C ARG A 39 3.45 16.38 -1.48
N ARG A 40 2.76 16.29 -0.36
CA ARG A 40 2.33 17.47 0.42
C ARG A 40 3.50 18.28 0.94
N VAL A 41 4.54 17.63 1.47
CA VAL A 41 5.73 18.32 1.99
C VAL A 41 6.48 19.01 0.85
N ARG A 42 6.68 18.35 -0.29
CA ARG A 42 7.33 18.94 -1.47
C ARG A 42 6.59 20.18 -1.97
N GLU A 43 5.26 20.11 -2.06
CA GLU A 43 4.45 21.27 -2.44
C GLU A 43 4.56 22.42 -1.44
N GLN A 44 4.57 22.14 -0.14
CA GLN A 44 4.75 23.17 0.89
C GLN A 44 6.12 23.85 0.80
N LEU A 45 7.18 23.08 0.55
CA LEU A 45 8.53 23.61 0.37
C LEU A 45 8.63 24.47 -0.90
N ALA A 46 8.04 24.01 -2.02
CA ALA A 46 8.00 24.78 -3.27
C ALA A 46 7.26 26.13 -3.10
N ARG A 47 6.14 26.13 -2.37
CA ARG A 47 5.39 27.38 -2.06
C ARG A 47 6.20 28.33 -1.18
N ARG A 48 6.92 27.81 -0.18
CA ARG A 48 7.79 28.63 0.70
C ARG A 48 8.98 29.22 -0.05
N ALA A 49 9.61 28.46 -0.95
CA ALA A 49 10.72 28.95 -1.77
C ALA A 49 10.31 30.12 -2.68
N ARG A 50 9.08 30.11 -3.23
CA ARG A 50 8.56 31.21 -4.05
C ARG A 50 8.32 32.49 -3.25
N ARG A 51 7.83 32.39 -2.00
CA ARG A 51 7.60 33.56 -1.12
C ARG A 51 8.87 34.24 -0.63
N ARG A 52 10.02 33.54 -0.61
CA ARG A 52 11.30 34.07 -0.15
C ARG A 52 12.07 34.84 -1.22
N ARG A 53 11.60 34.81 -2.48
CA ARG A 53 12.25 35.40 -3.66
C ARG A 53 11.53 36.67 -4.16
N SER A 54 10.42 37.08 -3.54
CA SER A 54 9.76 38.38 -3.71
C SER A 54 10.06 39.27 -2.51
#